data_AF-A0A5K1D5J4-F1
#
_entry.id   AF-A0A5K1D5J4-F1
#
_cell.length_a   1.000
_cell.length_b   1.000
_cell.length_c   1.000
_cell.angle_alpha   90.00
_cell.angle_beta   90.00
_cell.angle_gamma   90.00
#
_symmetry.space_group_name_H-M   'P 1'
#
loop_
_entity.id
_entity.type
_entity.pdbx_description
1 polymer ?
#
loop_
_entity_poly.entity_id
_entity_poly.type
_entity_poly.pdbx_seq_one_letter_code
_entity_poly.pdbx_strand_id
1 'polypeptide(L)' 'SDDALKFVEASKNGNVLPLYRCIFSDHLNPVLAYRCLVKEDDREAPSFLFESVDQGYKGTNV' A
#
# COMPACT_ATOMS: atom_id res chain seq x y z
N SER A 1 11.13 21.29 6.84
CA SER A 1 10.07 21.38 5.82
C SER A 1 8.72 21.42 6.53
N ASP A 2 7.66 21.83 5.84
CA ASP A 2 6.29 21.80 6.37
C ASP A 2 5.89 20.41 6.90
N ASP A 3 6.34 19.33 6.25
CA ASP A 3 6.11 17.95 6.68
C ASP A 3 6.67 17.63 8.08
N ALA A 4 7.83 18.18 8.42
CA ALA A 4 8.44 17.95 9.73
C ALA A 4 7.60 18.60 10.85
N LEU A 5 7.00 19.76 10.60
CA LEU A 5 6.12 20.44 11.56
C LEU A 5 4.81 19.66 11.74
N LYS A 6 4.22 19.19 10.65
CA LYS A 6 3.01 18.34 10.67
C LYS A 6 3.24 17.04 11.43
N PHE A 7 4.39 16.40 11.24
CA PHE A 7 4.75 15.20 11.98
C PHE A 7 4.86 15.46 13.49
N VAL A 8 5.59 16.52 13.89
CA VAL A 8 5.74 16.89 15.30
C VAL A 8 4.38 17.17 15.95
N GLU A 9 3.50 17.89 15.26
CA GLU A 9 2.18 18.21 15.80
C GLU A 9 1.30 16.95 15.97
N ALA A 10 1.23 16.10 14.94
CA ALA A 10 0.48 14.86 15.02
C ALA A 10 1.01 13.93 16.13
N SER A 11 2.33 13.96 16.39
CA SER A 11 2.97 13.05 17.37
C SER A 11 2.53 13.28 18.81
N LYS A 12 1.93 14.44 19.09
CA LYS A 12 1.36 14.76 20.41
C LYS A 12 0.06 14.00 20.69
N ASN A 13 -0.62 13.51 19.65
CA ASN A 13 -1.96 12.92 19.74
C ASN A 13 -1.95 11.38 19.67
N GLY A 14 -0.81 10.74 19.44
CA GLY A 14 -0.70 9.29 19.32
C GLY A 14 0.75 8.81 19.18
N ASN A 15 0.98 7.53 19.46
CA ASN A 15 2.31 6.92 19.40
C ASN A 15 2.64 6.26 18.05
N VAL A 16 1.67 6.18 17.13
CA VAL A 16 1.85 5.65 15.77
C VAL A 16 1.41 6.71 14.77
N LEU A 17 2.32 7.07 13.86
CA LEU A 17 2.11 8.11 12.87
C LEU A 17 2.44 7.60 11.47
N PRO A 18 1.48 7.58 10.54
CA PRO A 18 1.77 7.21 9.17
C PRO A 18 2.54 8.34 8.48
N LEU A 19 3.70 8.01 7.93
CA LEU A 19 4.42 8.83 6.97
C LEU A 19 4.23 8.22 5.59
N TYR A 20 3.81 9.03 4.62
CA TYR A 20 3.55 8.56 3.27
C TYR A 20 4.03 9.56 2.22
N ARG A 21 4.26 9.06 1.00
CA ARG A 21 4.53 9.86 -0.19
C ARG A 21 3.70 9.28 -1.34
N CYS A 22 2.91 10.13 -1.97
CA CYS A 22 2.22 9.76 -3.21
C CYS A 22 3.20 9.77 -4.38
N ILE A 23 3.11 8.78 -5.26
CA ILE A 23 3.92 8.66 -6.49
C ILE A 23 3.01 8.44 -7.70
N PHE A 24 3.49 8.85 -8.87
CA PHE A 24 2.84 8.49 -10.13
C PHE A 24 3.02 6.99 -10.38
N SER A 25 1.92 6.27 -10.60
CA SER A 25 1.88 4.79 -10.58
C SER A 25 0.72 4.21 -11.39
N ASP A 26 0.29 4.92 -12.43
CA ASP A 26 -0.83 4.53 -13.31
C ASP A 26 -0.69 3.14 -13.94
N HIS A 27 0.54 2.69 -14.19
CA HIS A 27 0.83 1.37 -14.74
C HIS A 27 0.94 0.25 -13.68
N LEU A 28 0.88 0.55 -12.39
CA LEU A 28 1.03 -0.44 -11.32
C LEU A 28 -0.34 -0.96 -10.87
N ASN A 29 -0.55 -2.27 -11.01
CA ASN A 29 -1.57 -2.98 -10.24
C ASN A 29 -0.97 -3.45 -8.89
N PRO A 30 -1.79 -3.92 -7.92
CA PRO A 30 -1.29 -4.36 -6.61
C PRO A 30 -0.17 -5.42 -6.69
N VAL A 31 -0.29 -6.38 -7.62
CA VAL A 31 0.73 -7.43 -7.84
C VAL A 31 2.04 -6.84 -8.36
N LEU A 32 1.98 -5.93 -9.33
CA LEU A 32 3.16 -5.26 -9.88
C LEU A 32 3.83 -4.38 -8.83
N ALA A 33 3.05 -3.61 -8.06
CA ALA A 33 3.58 -2.80 -6.97
C ALA A 33 4.28 -3.66 -5.91
N TYR A 34 3.70 -4.80 -5.52
CA TYR A 34 4.31 -5.72 -4.57
C TYR A 34 5.65 -6.26 -5.07
N ARG A 35 5.73 -6.68 -6.34
CA ARG A 35 6.98 -7.14 -6.97
C ARG A 35 8.07 -6.07 -7.03
N CYS A 36 7.71 -4.79 -7.11
CA CYS A 36 8.67 -3.69 -7.03
C CYS A 36 9.21 -3.47 -5.61
N LEU A 37 8.44 -3.81 -4.58
CA LEU A 37 8.77 -3.55 -3.17
C LEU A 37 9.43 -4.73 -2.46
N VAL A 38 9.20 -5.95 -2.94
CA VAL A 38 9.70 -7.18 -2.34
C VAL A 38 10.73 -7.81 -3.27
N LYS A 39 11.84 -8.30 -2.70
CA LYS A 39 12.89 -8.97 -3.44
C LYS A 39 12.34 -10.23 -4.12
N GLU A 40 12.72 -10.45 -5.38
CA GLU A 40 12.36 -11.67 -6.09
C GLU A 40 12.86 -12.92 -5.35
N ASP A 41 12.01 -13.96 -5.33
CA ASP A 41 12.23 -15.25 -4.67
C ASP A 41 12.45 -15.24 -3.14
N ASP A 42 12.25 -14.10 -2.47
CA ASP A 42 12.30 -14.04 -1.01
C ASP A 42 10.98 -14.51 -0.38
N ARG A 43 10.86 -15.83 -0.25
CA ARG A 43 9.66 -16.50 0.28
C ARG A 43 9.44 -16.28 1.78
N GLU A 44 10.49 -15.92 2.50
CA GLU A 44 10.46 -15.68 3.96
C GLU A 44 10.36 -14.18 4.29
N ALA A 45 10.22 -13.32 3.27
CA ALA A 45 10.02 -11.89 3.47
C ALA A 45 8.79 -11.67 4.37
N PRO A 46 8.88 -10.82 5.41
CA PRO A 46 7.75 -10.49 6.28
C PRO A 46 6.81 -9.49 5.56
N SER A 47 6.32 -9.85 4.39
CA SER A 47 5.48 -9.05 3.52
C SER A 47 4.20 -9.81 3.17
N PHE A 48 3.15 -9.05 2.89
CA PHE A 48 1.85 -9.59 2.52
C PHE A 48 1.26 -8.78 1.36
N LEU A 49 0.49 -9.45 0.51
CA LEU A 49 -0.32 -8.83 -0.53
C LEU A 49 -1.80 -9.14 -0.24
N PHE A 50 -2.60 -8.11 -0.01
CA PHE A 50 -4.05 -8.22 0.05
C PHE A 50 -4.64 -7.70 -1.27
N GLU A 51 -5.35 -8.55 -1.99
CA GLU A 51 -6.13 -8.17 -3.17
C GLU A 51 -7.57 -8.65 -3.03
N SER A 52 -8.50 -7.86 -3.55
CA SER A 52 -9.89 -8.24 -3.69
C SER A 52 -10.30 -8.05 -5.14
N VAL A 53 -10.91 -9.07 -5.73
CA VAL A 53 -11.52 -8.98 -7.05
C VAL A 53 -13.02 -8.98 -6.82
N ASP A 54 -13.66 -7.82 -7.03
CA ASP A 54 -15.10 -7.78 -7.13
C ASP A 54 -15.48 -8.47 -8.45
N GLN A 55 -16.04 -9.68 -8.36
CA GLN A 55 -16.76 -10.26 -9.48
C GLN A 55 -17.94 -9.32 -9.73
N GLY A 56 -17.83 -8.48 -10.75
CA GLY A 56 -18.83 -7.46 -11.05
C GLY A 56 -20.24 -8.08 -11.04
N TYR A 57 -21.23 -7.31 -10.55
CA TYR A 57 -22.64 -7.68 -10.33
C TYR A 57 -23.37 -8.37 -11.51
N LYS A 58 -22.73 -8.60 -12.65
CA LYS A 58 -23.25 -9.47 -13.70
C LYS A 58 -23.02 -10.92 -13.27
N GLY A 59 -23.94 -11.42 -12.46
CA GLY A 59 -24.07 -12.85 -12.19
C GLY A 59 -24.01 -13.61 -13.51
N THR A 60 -22.92 -14.34 -13.71
CA THR A 60 -22.90 -15.41 -14.70
C THR A 60 -23.77 -16.50 -14.12
N ASN A 61 -25.05 -16.52 -14.51
CA ASN A 61 -25.84 -17.74 -14.42
C ASN A 61 -25.07 -18.79 -15.22
N VAL A 62 -24.47 -19.73 -14.51
CA VAL A 62 -23.97 -21.00 -15.07
C VAL A 62 -25.17 -21.88 -15.36
#